data_AF-A0A1F7D0J8-F1
#
_entry.id   AF-A0A1F7D0J8-F1
#
_cell.length_a   1.000
_cell.length_b   1.000
_cell.length_c   1.000
_cell.angle_alpha   90.00
_cell.angle_beta   90.00
_cell.angle_gamma   90.00
#
_symmetry.space_group_name_H-M   'P 1'
#
loop_
_entity.id
_entity.type
_entity.pdbx_description
1 polymer ?
#
loop_
_entity_poly.entity_id
_entity_poly.type
_entity_poly.pdbx_seq_one_letter_code
_entity_poly.pdbx_strand_id
1 'polypeptide(L)'
;MVNQSTMLLMVSIGSLILLLALLILFHQNANATKGYQLRTLERERSLLLLDEEVLKMQIAQAQALMQLEGDKIIQAMIPVGKAQYTNQDTTVASTQEL
;
A
#
# COMPACT_ATOMS: atom_id res chain seq x y z
N MET A 1 54.95 41.08 10.03
CA MET A 1 55.03 40.65 8.63
C MET A 1 54.60 39.19 8.57
N VAL A 2 53.54 38.86 7.84
CA VAL A 2 53.11 37.46 7.67
C VAL A 2 53.99 36.83 6.59
N ASN A 3 54.62 35.69 6.90
CA ASN A 3 55.46 34.99 5.93
C ASN A 3 54.62 34.45 4.76
N GLN A 4 55.19 34.51 3.55
CA GLN A 4 54.56 34.04 2.31
C GLN A 4 54.06 32.58 2.43
N SER A 5 54.80 31.71 3.11
CA SER A 5 54.41 30.33 3.37
C SER A 5 53.15 30.21 4.22
N THR A 6 52.97 31.08 5.22
CA THR A 6 51.79 31.11 6.08
C THR A 6 50.56 31.59 5.31
N MET A 7 50.72 32.57 4.42
CA MET A 7 49.65 33.04 3.55
C MET A 7 49.20 31.96 2.56
N LEU A 8 50.14 31.25 1.93
CA LEU A 8 49.87 30.16 0.99
C LEU A 8 49.12 29.00 1.66
N LEU A 9 49.50 28.68 2.90
CA LEU A 9 48.88 27.62 3.69
C LEU A 9 47.47 27.98 4.16
N MET A 10 47.22 29.25 4.51
CA MET A 10 45.88 29.73 4.86
C MET A 10 44.93 29.70 3.66
N VAL A 11 45.40 30.11 2.48
CA VAL A 11 44.61 30.08 1.24
C VAL A 11 44.34 28.65 0.80
N SER A 12 45.32 27.75 0.86
CA SER A 12 45.13 26.36 0.46
C SER A 12 44.09 25.66 1.33
N ILE A 13 44.20 25.78 2.66
CA ILE A 13 43.23 25.22 3.62
C ILE A 13 41.84 25.84 3.41
N GLY A 14 41.76 27.17 3.26
CA GLY A 14 40.49 27.86 3.01
C GLY A 14 39.81 27.36 1.74
N SER A 15 40.57 27.19 0.65
CA SER A 15 40.03 26.66 -0.60
C SER A 15 39.55 25.21 -0.47
N LEU A 16 40.28 24.39 0.30
CA LEU A 16 39.96 22.98 0.52
C LEU A 16 38.65 22.82 1.31
N ILE A 17 38.49 23.62 2.36
CA ILE A 17 37.26 23.67 3.15
C ILE A 17 36.08 24.14 2.29
N LEU A 18 36.27 25.19 1.49
CA LEU A 18 35.21 25.74 0.64
C LEU A 18 34.79 24.72 -0.44
N LEU A 19 35.75 24.03 -1.05
CA LEU A 19 35.49 22.98 -2.03
C LEU A 19 34.73 21.79 -1.40
N LEU A 20 35.15 21.34 -0.22
CA LEU A 20 34.45 20.29 0.51
C LEU A 20 33.03 20.71 0.89
N ALA A 21 32.83 21.95 1.35
CA ALA A 21 31.51 22.47 1.69
C ALA A 21 30.57 22.47 0.47
N LEU A 22 31.06 22.90 -0.70
CA LEU A 22 30.29 22.84 -1.94
C LEU A 22 29.95 21.40 -2.35
N LEU A 23 30.92 20.48 -2.29
CA LEU A 23 30.68 19.06 -2.59
C LEU A 23 29.62 18.45 -1.67
N ILE A 24 29.68 18.74 -0.38
CA ILE A 24 28.70 18.25 0.60
C ILE A 24 27.31 18.81 0.28
N LEU A 25 27.19 20.09 -0.04
CA LEU A 25 25.91 20.69 -0.43
C LEU A 25 25.35 20.07 -1.71
N PHE A 26 26.17 19.86 -2.73
CA PHE A 26 25.75 19.19 -3.95
C PHE A 26 25.30 17.75 -3.69
N HIS A 27 26.03 17.00 -2.86
CA HIS A 27 25.66 15.63 -2.53
C HIS A 27 24.35 15.56 -1.75
N GLN A 28 24.16 16.43 -0.76
CA GLN A 28 22.90 16.48 0.00
C GLN A 28 21.73 16.89 -0.89
N ASN A 29 21.91 17.87 -1.78
CA ASN A 29 20.86 18.30 -2.69
C ASN A 29 20.50 17.19 -3.71
N ALA A 30 21.51 16.50 -4.24
CA ALA A 30 21.31 15.35 -5.12
C ALA A 30 20.59 14.19 -4.39
N ASN A 31 20.96 13.90 -3.15
CA ASN A 31 20.30 12.87 -2.35
C ASN A 31 18.87 13.26 -1.98
N ALA A 32 18.61 14.53 -1.65
CA ALA A 32 17.26 15.02 -1.39
C ALA A 32 16.38 14.85 -2.64
N THR A 33 16.88 15.27 -3.81
CA THR A 33 16.16 15.13 -5.09
C THR A 33 15.87 13.67 -5.42
N LYS A 34 16.86 12.79 -5.29
CA LYS A 34 16.69 11.33 -5.49
C LYS A 34 15.70 10.74 -4.49
N GLY A 35 15.73 11.19 -3.24
CA GLY A 35 14.79 10.76 -2.20
C GLY A 35 13.34 11.15 -2.52
N TYR A 36 13.12 12.36 -3.03
CA TYR A 36 11.78 12.79 -3.47
C TYR A 36 11.26 11.95 -4.65
N GLN A 37 12.13 11.66 -5.62
CA GLN A 37 11.78 10.81 -6.76
C GLN A 37 11.42 9.39 -6.29
N LEU A 38 12.23 8.80 -5.41
CA LEU A 38 11.98 7.47 -4.86
C LEU A 38 10.64 7.41 -4.12
N ARG A 39 10.37 8.38 -3.24
CA ARG A 39 9.11 8.44 -2.48
C ARG A 39 7.88 8.60 -3.37
N THR A 40 8.03 9.30 -4.49
CA THR A 40 6.96 9.44 -5.49
C THR A 40 6.69 8.10 -6.17
N LEU A 41 7.77 7.41 -6.58
CA LEU A 41 7.68 6.09 -7.21
C LEU A 41 7.07 5.05 -6.27
N GLU A 42 7.45 5.06 -4.99
CA GLU A 42 6.88 4.18 -3.96
C GLU A 42 5.38 4.41 -3.76
N ARG A 43 4.94 5.68 -3.77
CA ARG A 43 3.53 6.02 -3.69
C ARG A 43 2.77 5.51 -4.91
N GLU A 44 3.28 5.74 -6.11
CA GLU A 44 2.67 5.26 -7.35
C GLU A 44 2.57 3.73 -7.37
N ARG A 45 3.64 3.03 -6.98
CA ARG A 45 3.67 1.57 -6.82
C ARG A 45 2.63 1.08 -5.82
N SER A 46 2.43 1.79 -4.71
CA SER A 46 1.41 1.44 -3.72
C SER A 46 -0.01 1.61 -4.25
N LEU A 47 -0.27 2.62 -5.07
CA LEU A 47 -1.57 2.83 -5.70
C LEU A 47 -1.87 1.75 -6.74
N LEU A 48 -0.90 1.43 -7.60
CA LEU A 48 -1.06 0.39 -8.61
C LEU A 48 -1.36 -0.99 -8.00
N LEU A 49 -0.73 -1.32 -6.87
CA LEU A 49 -1.01 -2.57 -6.16
C LEU A 49 -2.41 -2.62 -5.55
N LEU A 50 -2.89 -1.49 -5.03
CA LEU A 50 -4.26 -1.39 -4.52
C LEU A 50 -5.27 -1.63 -5.65
N ASP A 51 -5.06 -1.01 -6.80
CA ASP A 51 -5.92 -1.19 -7.97
C ASP A 51 -5.90 -2.64 -8.46
N GLU A 52 -4.72 -3.29 -8.46
CA GLU A 52 -4.59 -4.70 -8.80
C GLU A 52 -5.38 -5.60 -7.83
N GLU A 53 -5.33 -5.32 -6.53
CA GLU A 53 -6.07 -6.07 -5.51
C GLU A 53 -7.58 -5.92 -5.69
N VAL A 54 -8.06 -4.70 -5.92
CA VAL A 54 -9.48 -4.43 -6.20
C VAL A 54 -9.93 -5.18 -7.47
N LEU A 55 -9.12 -5.14 -8.52
CA LEU A 55 -9.45 -5.84 -9.77
C LEU A 55 -9.50 -7.36 -9.58
N LYS A 56 -8.56 -7.93 -8.84
CA LYS A 56 -8.57 -9.37 -8.49
C LYS A 56 -9.82 -9.75 -7.70
N MET A 57 -10.23 -8.93 -6.74
CA MET A 57 -11.47 -9.14 -5.99
C MET A 57 -12.69 -9.16 -6.92
N GLN A 58 -12.78 -8.20 -7.85
CA GLN A 58 -13.87 -8.13 -8.83
C GLN A 58 -13.90 -9.36 -9.75
N ILE A 59 -12.73 -9.82 -10.21
CA ILE A 59 -12.61 -11.05 -11.01
C ILE A 59 -13.09 -12.26 -10.22
N ALA A 60 -12.66 -12.40 -8.97
CA ALA A 60 -13.08 -13.50 -8.11
C ALA A 60 -14.59 -13.48 -7.86
N GLN A 61 -15.19 -12.31 -7.69
CA GLN A 61 -16.64 -12.16 -7.54
C GLN A 61 -17.39 -12.56 -8.81
N ALA A 62 -16.93 -12.12 -9.98
CA ALA A 62 -17.51 -12.51 -11.26
C ALA A 62 -17.39 -14.02 -11.50
N GLN A 63 -16.23 -14.60 -11.15
CA GLN A 63 -15.99 -16.03 -11.29
C GLN A 63 -16.85 -16.85 -10.33
N ALA A 64 -17.00 -16.43 -9.08
CA ALA A 64 -17.91 -17.05 -8.13
C ALA A 64 -19.36 -16.99 -8.61
N LEU A 65 -19.79 -15.86 -9.19
CA LEU A 65 -21.14 -15.72 -9.75
C LEU A 65 -21.37 -16.65 -10.94
N MET A 66 -20.42 -16.71 -11.88
CA MET A 66 -20.49 -17.65 -13.01
C MET A 66 -20.54 -19.11 -12.53
N GLN A 67 -19.78 -19.43 -11.49
CA GLN A 67 -19.79 -20.77 -10.90
C GLN A 67 -21.13 -21.11 -10.24
N LEU A 68 -21.74 -20.13 -9.58
CA LEU A 68 -23.07 -20.24 -8.97
C LEU A 68 -24.16 -20.41 -10.03
N GLU A 69 -24.09 -19.63 -11.11
CA GLU A 69 -25.03 -19.68 -12.23
C GLU A 69 -24.96 -21.03 -12.96
N GLY A 70 -23.78 -21.65 -13.05
CA GLY A 70 -23.60 -22.98 -13.63
C GLY A 70 -24.06 -24.15 -12.75
N ASP A 71 -24.39 -23.92 -11.47
CA ASP A 71 -24.81 -24.97 -10.55
C ASP A 71 -26.28 -25.35 -10.77
N LYS A 72 -26.51 -26.62 -11.15
CA LYS A 72 -27.85 -27.19 -11.40
C LYS A 72 -28.74 -27.13 -10.16
N ILE A 73 -28.17 -27.17 -8.96
CA ILE A 73 -28.93 -27.10 -7.70
C ILE A 73 -29.48 -25.68 -7.50
N ILE A 74 -28.72 -24.66 -7.85
CA ILE A 74 -29.11 -23.25 -7.70
C ILE A 74 -30.08 -22.82 -8.80
N GLN A 75 -29.89 -23.29 -10.04
CA GLN A 75 -30.88 -23.11 -11.11
C GLN A 75 -32.25 -23.72 -10.79
N ALA A 76 -32.28 -24.79 -10.00
CA ALA A 76 -33.51 -25.43 -9.54
C ALA A 76 -34.12 -24.77 -8.30
N MET A 77 -33.44 -23.80 -7.69
CA MET A 77 -33.88 -23.14 -6.46
C MET A 77 -34.93 -22.08 -6.77
N ILE A 78 -36.09 -22.17 -6.11
CA ILE A 78 -37.22 -21.25 -6.30
C ILE A 78 -37.08 -20.11 -5.28
N PRO A 79 -37.15 -18.82 -5.68
CA PRO A 79 -37.05 -17.72 -4.75
C PRO A 79 -38.21 -17.74 -3.75
N VAL A 80 -37.88 -17.73 -2.46
CA VAL A 80 -38.87 -17.75 -1.37
C VAL A 80 -39.50 -16.36 -1.25
N GLY A 81 -40.73 -16.18 -1.74
CA GLY A 81 -41.39 -14.87 -1.83
C GLY A 81 -41.77 -14.22 -0.48
N LYS A 82 -41.83 -14.99 0.61
CA LYS A 82 -42.00 -14.50 1.98
C LYS A 82 -41.25 -15.42 2.93
N ALA A 83 -40.05 -15.04 3.34
CA ALA A 83 -39.34 -15.74 4.40
C ALA A 83 -40.11 -15.57 5.71
N GLN A 84 -40.76 -16.64 6.17
CA GLN A 84 -41.44 -16.65 7.46
C GLN A 84 -40.40 -16.98 8.53
N TYR A 85 -39.82 -15.93 9.12
CA TYR A 85 -38.92 -16.07 10.26
C TYR A 85 -39.74 -16.46 11.48
N THR A 86 -39.53 -17.66 12.00
CA THR A 86 -40.12 -18.08 13.27
C THR A 86 -39.36 -17.36 14.39
N ASN A 87 -39.79 -16.16 14.75
CA ASN A 87 -39.48 -15.56 16.05
C ASN A 87 -40.32 -16.28 17.11
N GLN A 88 -39.95 -17.52 17.45
CA GLN A 88 -40.47 -18.16 18.66
C GLN A 88 -39.30 -18.82 19.38
N ASP A 89 -38.90 -18.18 20.48
CA ASP A 89 -38.07 -18.72 21.55
C ASP A 89 -38.78 -19.91 22.21
N THR A 90 -38.98 -20.98 21.48
CA THR A 90 -39.45 -22.25 22.02
C THR A 90 -38.40 -23.30 21.74
N THR A 91 -37.60 -23.55 22.77
CA THR A 91 -36.69 -24.69 22.92
C THR A 91 -37.41 -25.97 22.50
N VAL A 92 -37.02 -26.51 21.34
CA VAL A 92 -37.53 -27.79 20.78
C VAL A 92 -37.07 -29.04 21.56
N ALA A 93 -36.51 -28.85 22.75
CA ALA A 93 -35.94 -29.89 23.60
C ALA A 93 -36.53 -29.85 25.03
N SER A 94 -37.86 -29.76 25.17
CA SER A 94 -38.53 -29.84 26.47
C SER A 94 -39.86 -30.59 26.42
N THR A 95 -39.95 -31.66 25.63
CA THR A 95 -41.02 -32.65 25.79
C THR A 95 -40.51 -34.05 25.50
N GLN A 96 -39.82 -34.63 26.47
CA GLN A 96 -39.84 -36.08 26.66
C GLN A 96 -39.56 -36.43 28.13
N GLU A 97 -40.54 -36.18 28.99
CA GLU A 97 -40.73 -36.97 30.20
C GLU A 97 -42.22 -37.34 30.27
N LEU A 98 -42.50 -38.63 30.02
CA LEU A 98 -43.47 -39.49 30.71
C LEU A 98 -43.33 -40.91 30.16
#